data_AF-A0A109GI78-F1
#
_entry.id   AF-A0A109GI78-F1
#
_cell.length_a   1.000
_cell.length_b   1.000
_cell.length_c   1.000
_cell.angle_alpha   90.00
_cell.angle_beta   90.00
_cell.angle_gamma   90.00
#
_symmetry.space_group_name_H-M   'P 1'
#
loop_
_entity.id
_entity.type
_entity.pdbx_description
1 polymer ?
#
loop_
_entity_poly.entity_id
_entity_poly.type
_entity_poly.pdbx_seq_one_letter_code
_entity_poly.pdbx_strand_id
1 'polypeptide(L)'
;MLNLILKDFRLQKVIMLLYLVVACLFIGTFGSFGLTVVLIACSYMMNLHYYDDKNNSHKFINSLPYSRNTIIMSKYIGVIIFTLTVVLFSLLIQEIIQFISPTHGGKVASLQEIIISILTVMFLTSIYFPFCYRFANKYLLIAVSAVSPVLIILWNSIEEYINIIDAMQKATTQLTVNQMVTLISLVIILIFIASYFLTVKIYKRTDF
;
A
#
# COMPACT_ATOMS: atom_id res chain seq x y z
N MET A 1 -14.21 8.05 14.44
CA MET A 1 -13.33 7.49 13.38
C MET A 1 -11.86 7.67 13.70
N LEU A 2 -11.40 8.88 14.05
CA LEU A 2 -9.99 9.11 14.44
C LEU A 2 -9.48 8.16 15.53
N ASN A 3 -10.30 7.85 16.54
CA ASN A 3 -9.93 6.89 17.59
C ASN A 3 -9.63 5.47 17.06
N LEU A 4 -10.30 5.03 15.99
CA LEU A 4 -10.03 3.73 15.37
C LEU A 4 -8.67 3.74 14.66
N ILE A 5 -8.38 4.81 13.93
CA ILE A 5 -7.08 4.99 13.26
C ILE A 5 -5.96 5.08 14.30
N LEU A 6 -6.15 5.88 15.36
CA LEU A 6 -5.17 5.98 16.44
C LEU A 6 -4.96 4.65 17.17
N LYS A 7 -6.01 3.83 17.32
CA LYS A 7 -5.89 2.47 17.86
C LYS A 7 -4.97 1.63 16.97
N ASP A 8 -5.17 1.63 15.66
CA ASP A 8 -4.35 0.86 14.71
C ASP A 8 -2.87 1.30 14.75
N PHE A 9 -2.61 2.62 14.74
CA PHE A 9 -1.24 3.15 14.87
C PHE A 9 -0.57 2.76 16.19
N ARG A 10 -1.32 2.75 17.31
CA ARG A 10 -0.78 2.32 18.61
C ARG A 10 -0.46 0.84 18.64
N LEU A 11 -1.33 0.00 18.07
CA LEU A 11 -1.12 -1.45 18.00
C LEU A 11 0.14 -1.80 17.21
N GLN A 12 0.47 -1.02 16.18
CA GLN A 12 1.59 -1.29 15.29
C GLN A 12 2.87 -0.49 15.62
N LYS A 13 2.89 0.33 16.69
CA LYS A 13 4.01 1.24 17.00
C LYS A 13 5.40 0.56 17.00
N VAL A 14 5.51 -0.66 17.51
CA VAL A 14 6.79 -1.41 17.54
C VAL A 14 7.19 -1.86 16.14
N ILE A 15 6.24 -2.37 15.35
CA ILE A 15 6.47 -2.77 13.96
C ILE A 15 6.78 -1.54 13.08
N MET A 16 6.23 -0.36 13.41
CA MET A 16 6.57 0.89 12.70
C MET A 16 8.05 1.25 12.82
N LEU A 17 8.68 0.98 13.97
CA LEU A 17 10.14 1.16 14.10
C LEU A 17 10.90 0.19 13.19
N LEU A 18 10.43 -1.06 13.10
CA LEU A 18 11.01 -2.04 12.19
C LEU A 18 10.88 -1.59 10.72
N TYR A 19 9.75 -1.01 10.34
CA TYR A 19 9.57 -0.45 9.00
C TYR A 19 10.56 0.66 8.67
N LEU A 20 10.89 1.54 9.62
CA LEU A 20 11.91 2.57 9.41
C LEU A 20 13.30 1.96 9.16
N VAL A 21 13.67 0.93 9.92
CA VAL A 21 14.94 0.23 9.73
C VAL A 21 14.98 -0.44 8.36
N VAL A 22 13.90 -1.13 7.98
CA VAL A 22 13.77 -1.78 6.66
C VAL A 22 13.82 -0.75 5.54
N ALA A 23 13.17 0.41 5.69
CA ALA A 23 13.21 1.49 4.70
C ALA A 23 14.64 1.98 4.47
N CYS A 24 15.38 2.22 5.55
CA CYS A 24 16.77 2.66 5.49
C CYS A 24 17.65 1.64 4.76
N LEU A 25 17.52 0.35 5.11
CA LEU A 25 18.27 -0.73 4.46
C LEU A 25 17.91 -0.89 2.97
N PHE A 26 16.63 -0.87 2.62
CA PHE A 26 16.19 -1.04 1.23
C PHE A 26 16.60 0.12 0.35
N ILE A 27 16.44 1.36 0.82
CA ILE A 27 16.87 2.55 0.07
C ILE A 27 18.40 2.56 -0.08
N GLY A 28 19.15 2.22 0.97
CA GLY A 28 20.61 2.17 0.92
C GLY A 28 21.18 1.05 0.04
N THR A 29 20.45 -0.05 -0.15
CA THR A 29 20.94 -1.22 -0.93
C THR A 29 20.43 -1.23 -2.37
N PHE A 30 19.12 -1.01 -2.59
CA PHE A 30 18.50 -1.08 -3.90
C PHE A 30 18.30 0.29 -4.55
N GLY A 31 18.38 1.38 -3.80
CA GLY A 31 18.14 2.74 -4.30
C GLY A 31 16.71 3.02 -4.77
N SER A 32 15.82 2.02 -4.76
CA SER A 32 14.48 2.12 -5.34
C SER A 32 13.47 2.70 -4.35
N PHE A 33 13.10 3.97 -4.55
CA PHE A 33 12.09 4.66 -3.75
C PHE A 33 10.73 3.96 -3.80
N GLY A 34 10.17 3.82 -5.01
CA GLY A 34 8.81 3.36 -5.22
C GLY A 34 8.57 1.96 -4.63
N LEU A 35 9.49 1.03 -4.88
CA LEU A 35 9.41 -0.32 -4.35
C LEU A 35 9.42 -0.34 -2.82
N THR A 36 10.27 0.48 -2.18
CA THR A 36 10.34 0.58 -0.73
C THR A 36 9.01 1.06 -0.13
N VAL A 37 8.45 2.13 -0.69
CA VAL A 37 7.15 2.68 -0.26
C VAL A 37 6.05 1.63 -0.39
N VAL A 38 5.97 0.96 -1.54
CA VAL A 38 4.94 -0.03 -1.83
C VAL A 38 5.06 -1.24 -0.89
N LEU A 39 6.25 -1.78 -0.68
CA LEU A 39 6.47 -2.92 0.23
C LEU A 39 6.05 -2.58 1.66
N ILE A 40 6.52 -1.44 2.18
CA ILE A 40 6.23 -1.04 3.56
C ILE A 40 4.73 -0.79 3.74
N ALA A 41 4.11 -0.06 2.82
CA ALA A 41 2.68 0.22 2.91
C ALA A 41 1.82 -1.04 2.77
N CYS A 42 2.18 -1.97 1.88
CA CYS A 42 1.50 -3.27 1.76
C CYS A 42 1.66 -4.09 3.03
N SER A 43 2.85 -4.12 3.62
CA SER A 43 3.09 -4.83 4.87
C SER A 43 2.26 -4.24 6.01
N TYR A 44 2.07 -2.91 6.05
CA TYR A 44 1.19 -2.26 7.01
C TYR A 44 -0.27 -2.69 6.82
N MET A 45 -0.77 -2.62 5.58
CA MET A 45 -2.12 -3.06 5.23
C MET A 45 -2.40 -4.50 5.67
N MET A 46 -1.44 -5.40 5.45
CA MET A 46 -1.56 -6.81 5.87
C MET A 46 -1.61 -6.96 7.38
N ASN A 47 -0.74 -6.26 8.10
CA ASN A 47 -0.72 -6.28 9.56
C ASN A 47 -2.03 -5.72 10.15
N LEU A 48 -2.62 -4.71 9.53
CA LEU A 48 -3.93 -4.17 9.92
C LEU A 48 -5.02 -5.27 9.95
N HIS A 49 -4.98 -6.19 8.97
CA HIS A 49 -5.88 -7.34 8.95
C HIS A 49 -5.50 -8.39 9.99
N TYR A 50 -4.21 -8.72 10.09
CA TYR A 50 -3.71 -9.72 11.01
C TYR A 50 -4.07 -9.40 12.48
N TYR A 51 -3.90 -8.15 12.91
CA TYR A 51 -4.24 -7.74 14.28
C TYR A 51 -5.76 -7.75 14.56
N ASP A 52 -6.59 -7.55 13.55
CA ASP A 52 -8.05 -7.62 13.71
C ASP A 52 -8.57 -9.07 13.78
N ASP A 53 -7.92 -10.00 13.09
CA ASP A 53 -8.19 -11.43 13.21
C ASP A 53 -7.60 -12.03 14.49
N LYS A 54 -6.42 -11.54 14.89
CA LYS A 54 -5.72 -12.00 16.09
C LYS A 54 -6.62 -11.74 17.31
N ASN A 55 -6.74 -12.75 18.16
CA ASN A 55 -7.56 -12.75 19.38
C ASN A 55 -9.07 -12.46 19.16
N ASN A 56 -9.61 -12.69 17.96
CA ASN A 56 -11.01 -12.38 17.63
C ASN A 56 -11.38 -10.90 17.88
N SER A 57 -10.43 -9.99 17.65
CA SER A 57 -10.61 -8.55 17.87
C SER A 57 -11.77 -7.97 17.05
N HIS A 58 -12.16 -8.62 15.95
CA HIS A 58 -13.39 -8.31 15.21
C HIS A 58 -14.64 -8.27 16.11
N LYS A 59 -14.80 -9.17 17.10
CA LYS A 59 -15.96 -9.15 18.01
C LYS A 59 -15.99 -7.90 18.88
N PHE A 60 -14.81 -7.52 19.39
CA PHE A 60 -14.66 -6.30 20.18
C PHE A 60 -14.96 -5.06 19.34
N ILE A 61 -14.41 -4.96 18.14
CA ILE A 61 -14.64 -3.83 17.23
C ILE A 61 -16.13 -3.71 16.86
N ASN A 62 -16.82 -4.84 16.69
CA ASN A 62 -18.26 -4.88 16.38
C ASN A 62 -19.14 -4.45 17.56
N SER A 63 -18.66 -4.62 18.79
CA SER A 63 -19.38 -4.18 20.01
C SER A 63 -19.28 -2.68 20.28
N LEU A 64 -18.35 -1.98 19.60
CA LEU A 64 -18.21 -0.54 19.73
C LEU A 64 -19.40 0.18 19.07
N PRO A 65 -19.80 1.38 19.55
CA PRO A 65 -20.88 2.17 18.98
C PRO A 65 -20.44 2.89 17.69
N TYR A 66 -19.88 2.14 16.75
CA TYR A 66 -19.45 2.60 15.43
C TYR A 66 -20.21 1.87 14.34
N SER A 67 -20.57 2.59 13.26
CA SER A 67 -21.22 1.94 12.13
C SER A 67 -20.23 1.10 11.33
N ARG A 68 -20.74 0.05 10.68
CA ARG A 68 -19.94 -0.83 9.80
C ARG A 68 -19.20 -0.06 8.71
N ASN A 69 -19.83 0.99 8.17
CA ASN A 69 -19.21 1.90 7.20
C ASN A 69 -17.99 2.61 7.80
N THR A 70 -18.13 3.11 9.03
CA THR A 70 -17.05 3.84 9.69
C THR A 70 -15.84 2.98 10.04
N ILE A 71 -16.06 1.69 10.35
CA ILE A 71 -14.99 0.74 10.60
C ILE A 71 -14.16 0.54 9.33
N ILE A 72 -14.80 0.26 8.19
CA ILE A 72 -14.08 0.04 6.92
C ILE A 72 -13.43 1.33 6.42
N MET A 73 -14.13 2.45 6.50
CA MET A 73 -13.59 3.74 6.07
C MET A 73 -12.35 4.12 6.89
N SER A 74 -12.29 3.80 8.20
CA SER A 74 -11.07 4.00 8.99
C SER A 74 -9.88 3.18 8.48
N LYS A 75 -10.11 2.00 7.90
CA LYS A 75 -9.02 1.18 7.32
C LYS A 75 -8.48 1.73 6.02
N TYR A 76 -9.36 2.08 5.08
CA TYR A 76 -8.96 2.67 3.80
C TYR A 76 -8.21 4.00 4.03
N ILE A 77 -8.75 4.88 4.88
CA ILE A 77 -8.09 6.14 5.24
C ILE A 77 -6.80 5.89 6.02
N GLY A 78 -6.80 4.93 6.95
CA GLY A 78 -5.62 4.57 7.74
C GLY A 78 -4.44 4.15 6.87
N VAL A 79 -4.68 3.34 5.83
CA VAL A 79 -3.62 2.96 4.87
C VAL A 79 -3.14 4.17 4.08
N ILE A 80 -4.03 5.05 3.60
CA ILE A 80 -3.61 6.27 2.88
C ILE A 80 -2.75 7.16 3.78
N ILE A 81 -3.17 7.44 5.01
CA ILE A 81 -2.40 8.27 5.96
C ILE A 81 -1.03 7.64 6.22
N PHE A 82 -0.98 6.32 6.40
CA PHE A 82 0.27 5.60 6.59
C PHE A 82 1.16 5.67 5.35
N THR A 83 0.62 5.50 4.14
CA THR A 83 1.39 5.63 2.88
C THR A 83 2.03 7.00 2.73
N LEU A 84 1.28 8.08 2.99
CA LEU A 84 1.81 9.44 2.95
C LEU A 84 2.94 9.63 3.97
N THR A 85 2.78 9.06 5.16
CA THR A 85 3.80 9.07 6.21
C THR A 85 5.07 8.34 5.73
N VAL A 86 4.94 7.17 5.14
CA VAL A 86 6.07 6.38 4.58
C VAL A 86 6.75 7.11 3.43
N VAL A 87 6.00 7.75 2.54
CA VAL A 87 6.53 8.58 1.46
C VAL A 87 7.40 9.70 2.04
N LEU A 88 6.88 10.46 3.01
CA LEU A 88 7.63 11.54 3.67
C LEU A 88 8.91 11.02 4.33
N PHE A 89 8.83 9.92 5.09
CA PHE A 89 10.02 9.33 5.71
C PHE A 89 11.03 8.82 4.68
N SER A 90 10.58 8.19 3.60
CA SER A 90 11.45 7.67 2.54
C SER A 90 12.18 8.80 1.81
N LEU A 91 11.51 9.93 1.58
CA LEU A 91 12.13 11.13 1.01
C LEU A 91 13.19 11.68 1.95
N LEU A 92 12.90 11.82 3.25
CA LEU A 92 13.86 12.27 4.24
C LEU A 92 15.10 11.35 4.30
N ILE A 93 14.90 10.03 4.22
CA ILE A 93 16.00 9.06 4.19
C ILE A 93 16.86 9.27 2.94
N GLN A 94 16.26 9.45 1.76
CA GLN A 94 17.01 9.70 0.53
C GLN A 94 17.83 10.99 0.58
N GLU A 95 17.24 12.08 1.07
CA GLU A 95 17.92 13.37 1.24
C GLU A 95 19.13 13.24 2.19
N ILE A 96 18.96 12.52 3.32
CA ILE A 96 20.05 12.27 4.27
C ILE A 96 21.17 11.44 3.62
N ILE A 97 20.82 10.38 2.88
CA ILE A 97 21.81 9.54 2.19
C ILE A 97 22.57 10.34 1.14
N GLN A 98 21.86 11.16 0.36
CA GLN A 98 22.48 12.02 -0.65
C GLN A 98 23.43 13.05 -0.03
N PHE A 99 23.06 13.61 1.12
CA PHE A 99 23.91 14.55 1.87
C PHE A 99 25.20 13.89 2.39
N ILE A 100 25.10 12.67 2.93
CA ILE A 100 26.24 11.95 3.52
C ILE A 100 27.16 11.34 2.45
N SER A 101 26.61 10.91 1.32
CA SER A 101 27.37 10.24 0.26
C SER A 101 26.91 10.72 -1.13
N PRO A 102 27.39 11.87 -1.62
CA PRO A 102 26.97 12.42 -2.91
C PRO A 102 27.28 11.52 -4.11
N THR A 103 28.26 10.62 -3.97
CA THR A 103 28.70 9.69 -5.03
C THR A 103 27.93 8.36 -5.05
N HIS A 104 27.31 7.97 -3.93
CA HIS A 104 26.52 6.74 -3.79
C HIS A 104 25.03 7.02 -3.50
N GLY A 105 24.68 8.28 -3.27
CA GLY A 105 23.31 8.73 -3.07
C GLY A 105 22.55 8.56 -4.37
N GLY A 106 21.64 7.58 -4.39
CA GLY A 106 20.66 7.45 -5.47
C GLY A 106 19.94 8.77 -5.71
N LYS A 107 19.41 8.95 -6.91
CA LYS A 107 18.65 10.16 -7.28
C LYS A 107 17.44 10.30 -6.35
N VAL A 108 17.19 11.52 -5.86
CA VAL A 108 15.97 11.84 -5.12
C VAL A 108 14.76 11.51 -5.98
N ALA A 109 13.77 10.86 -5.38
CA ALA A 109 12.57 10.41 -6.07
C ALA A 109 11.88 11.55 -6.84
N SER A 110 11.55 11.28 -8.10
CA SER A 110 10.79 12.22 -8.92
C SER A 110 9.32 12.31 -8.46
N LEU A 111 8.64 13.43 -8.75
CA LEU A 111 7.20 13.57 -8.47
C LEU A 111 6.37 12.45 -9.13
N GLN A 112 6.80 11.98 -10.31
CA GLN A 112 6.14 10.87 -11.00
C GLN A 112 6.27 9.55 -10.21
N GLU A 113 7.46 9.23 -9.71
CA GLU A 113 7.68 8.03 -8.88
C GLU A 113 6.85 8.05 -7.60
N ILE A 114 6.74 9.21 -6.95
CA ILE A 114 5.91 9.38 -5.75
C ILE A 114 4.44 9.08 -6.10
N ILE A 115 3.92 9.69 -7.16
CA ILE A 115 2.53 9.49 -7.61
C ILE A 115 2.28 8.01 -7.94
N ILE A 116 3.17 7.38 -8.71
CA ILE A 116 3.04 5.97 -9.10
C ILE A 116 3.08 5.05 -7.86
N SER A 117 3.95 5.34 -6.88
CA SER A 117 4.02 4.55 -5.64
C SER A 117 2.72 4.65 -4.81
N ILE A 118 2.10 5.82 -4.73
CA ILE A 118 0.82 6.00 -4.03
C ILE A 118 -0.31 5.27 -4.78
N LEU A 119 -0.36 5.43 -6.11
CA LEU A 119 -1.37 4.79 -6.95
C LEU A 119 -1.30 3.26 -6.91
N THR A 120 -0.09 2.70 -6.92
CA THR A 120 0.11 1.25 -6.79
C THR A 120 -0.37 0.72 -5.44
N VAL A 121 -0.11 1.43 -4.33
CA VAL A 121 -0.67 1.04 -3.03
C VAL A 121 -2.19 1.16 -3.01
N MET A 122 -2.77 2.22 -3.59
CA MET A 122 -4.23 2.35 -3.73
C MET A 122 -4.83 1.20 -4.55
N PHE A 123 -4.17 0.79 -5.62
CA PHE A 123 -4.60 -0.34 -6.42
C PHE A 123 -4.54 -1.67 -5.64
N LEU A 124 -3.44 -1.93 -4.93
CA LEU A 124 -3.27 -3.15 -4.14
C LEU A 124 -4.26 -3.22 -2.97
N THR A 125 -4.47 -2.11 -2.26
CA THR A 125 -5.49 -2.01 -1.18
C THR A 125 -6.90 -2.25 -1.70
N SER A 126 -7.20 -1.75 -2.89
CA SER A 126 -8.49 -1.94 -3.56
C SER A 126 -8.79 -3.43 -3.82
N ILE A 127 -7.78 -4.25 -4.10
CA ILE A 127 -7.97 -5.69 -4.31
C ILE A 127 -7.93 -6.45 -2.99
N TYR A 128 -6.97 -6.12 -2.13
CA TYR A 128 -6.69 -6.87 -0.90
C TYR A 128 -7.85 -6.82 0.10
N PHE A 129 -8.41 -5.64 0.39
CA PHE A 129 -9.44 -5.53 1.42
C PHE A 129 -10.74 -6.30 1.08
N PRO A 130 -11.37 -6.12 -0.09
CA PRO A 130 -12.54 -6.93 -0.46
C PRO A 130 -12.28 -8.42 -0.37
N PHE A 131 -11.08 -8.84 -0.77
CA PHE A 131 -10.68 -10.22 -0.78
C PHE A 131 -10.57 -10.79 0.63
N CYS A 132 -9.84 -10.12 1.52
CA CYS A 132 -9.68 -10.56 2.91
C CYS A 132 -11.01 -10.60 3.66
N TYR A 133 -11.89 -9.62 3.44
CA TYR A 133 -13.21 -9.61 4.08
C TYR A 133 -14.18 -10.64 3.52
N ARG A 134 -14.01 -11.06 2.27
CA ARG A 134 -14.85 -12.10 1.65
C ARG A 134 -14.43 -13.51 2.05
N PHE A 135 -13.12 -13.74 2.14
CA PHE A 135 -12.55 -15.06 2.37
C PHE A 135 -12.05 -15.19 3.81
N ALA A 136 -12.87 -15.77 4.69
CA ALA A 136 -12.51 -16.03 6.10
C ALA A 136 -11.46 -17.15 6.28
N ASN A 137 -10.95 -17.74 5.20
CA ASN A 137 -10.00 -18.84 5.28
C ASN A 137 -8.58 -18.32 5.55
N LYS A 138 -8.06 -18.61 6.76
CA LYS A 138 -6.73 -18.22 7.22
C LYS A 138 -5.61 -18.63 6.27
N TYR A 139 -5.70 -19.82 5.65
CA TYR A 139 -4.66 -20.30 4.73
C TYR A 139 -4.61 -19.49 3.43
N LEU A 140 -5.78 -19.07 2.95
CA LEU A 140 -5.90 -18.26 1.74
C LEU A 140 -5.38 -16.84 1.99
N LEU A 141 -5.61 -16.33 3.21
CA LEU A 141 -5.09 -15.03 3.65
C LEU A 141 -3.56 -15.03 3.80
N ILE A 142 -2.99 -16.12 4.34
CA ILE A 142 -1.53 -16.33 4.41
C ILE A 142 -0.94 -16.45 3.00
N ALA A 143 -1.61 -17.16 2.09
CA ALA A 143 -1.14 -17.27 0.71
C ALA A 143 -1.11 -15.89 0.03
N VAL A 144 -2.18 -15.10 0.14
CA VAL A 144 -2.24 -13.76 -0.47
C VAL A 144 -1.24 -12.79 0.18
N SER A 145 -1.05 -12.87 1.50
CA SER A 145 -0.07 -12.02 2.18
C SER A 145 1.38 -12.38 1.85
N ALA A 146 1.67 -13.66 1.60
CA ALA A 146 3.00 -14.10 1.16
C ALA A 146 3.27 -13.80 -0.33
N VAL A 147 2.26 -13.96 -1.19
CA VAL A 147 2.40 -13.77 -2.65
C VAL A 147 2.56 -12.30 -3.02
N SER A 148 1.89 -11.38 -2.33
CA SER A 148 1.95 -9.95 -2.68
C SER A 148 3.38 -9.33 -2.68
N PRO A 149 4.23 -9.51 -1.65
CA PRO A 149 5.58 -8.96 -1.66
C PRO A 149 6.47 -9.63 -2.71
N VAL A 150 6.28 -10.93 -2.96
CA VAL A 150 7.00 -11.67 -4.01
C VAL A 150 6.68 -11.11 -5.38
N LEU A 151 5.39 -10.84 -5.67
CA LEU A 151 4.99 -10.23 -6.94
C LEU A 151 5.61 -8.84 -7.15
N ILE A 152 5.73 -8.04 -6.08
CA ILE A 152 6.34 -6.71 -6.16
C ILE A 152 7.85 -6.80 -6.48
N ILE A 153 8.56 -7.75 -5.87
CA ILE A 153 10.00 -7.94 -6.12
C ILE A 153 10.23 -8.47 -7.54
N LEU A 154 9.41 -9.44 -7.98
CA LEU A 154 9.50 -10.01 -9.32
C LEU A 154 9.11 -9.02 -10.41
N TRP A 155 8.29 -8.01 -10.10
CA TRP A 155 7.85 -6.99 -11.07
C TRP A 155 9.04 -6.28 -11.73
N ASN A 156 10.06 -5.90 -10.97
CA ASN A 156 11.25 -5.24 -11.53
C ASN A 156 11.98 -6.14 -12.52
N SER A 157 12.08 -7.44 -12.25
CA SER A 157 12.70 -8.41 -13.16
C SER A 157 11.87 -8.65 -14.43
N ILE A 158 10.55 -8.52 -14.33
CA ILE A 158 9.63 -8.66 -15.47
C ILE A 158 9.71 -7.41 -16.37
N GLU A 159 9.79 -6.22 -15.78
CA GLU A 159 9.90 -4.96 -16.52
C GLU A 159 11.16 -4.91 -17.40
N GLU A 160 12.29 -5.37 -16.85
CA GLU A 160 13.57 -5.47 -17.55
C GLU A 160 13.53 -6.49 -18.70
N TYR A 161 12.74 -7.56 -18.57
CA TYR A 161 12.62 -8.62 -19.58
C TYR A 161 11.65 -8.28 -20.71
N ILE A 162 10.54 -7.60 -20.41
CA ILE A 162 9.44 -7.38 -21.38
C ILE A 162 9.54 -6.01 -22.08
N ASN A 163 10.44 -5.12 -21.65
CA ASN A 163 10.52 -3.73 -22.15
C ASN A 163 9.11 -3.12 -22.26
N ILE A 164 8.33 -3.25 -21.18
CA ILE A 164 6.92 -2.85 -21.12
C ILE A 164 6.77 -1.38 -21.52
N ILE A 165 7.75 -0.54 -21.15
CA ILE A 165 7.83 0.87 -21.54
C ILE A 165 7.84 1.02 -23.06
N ASP A 166 8.64 0.22 -23.76
CA ASP A 166 8.77 0.25 -25.22
C ASP A 166 7.51 -0.30 -25.91
N ALA A 167 6.85 -1.30 -25.31
CA ALA A 167 5.56 -1.82 -25.75
C ALA A 167 4.40 -0.81 -25.54
N MET A 168 4.40 -0.08 -24.41
CA MET A 168 3.43 0.99 -24.13
C MET A 168 3.65 2.18 -25.07
N GLN A 169 4.90 2.56 -25.32
CA GLN A 169 5.25 3.66 -26.21
C GLN A 169 4.92 3.35 -27.68
N LYS A 170 5.03 2.08 -28.09
CA LYS A 170 4.53 1.58 -29.39
C LYS A 170 3.00 1.51 -29.46
N ALA A 171 2.33 1.14 -28.37
CA ALA A 171 0.87 1.03 -28.31
C ALA A 171 0.14 2.39 -28.32
N THR A 172 0.80 3.47 -27.90
CA THR A 172 0.21 4.82 -27.86
C THR A 172 1.15 5.87 -28.44
N THR A 173 1.21 5.95 -29.77
CA THR A 173 1.99 6.98 -30.49
C THR A 173 1.42 8.40 -30.34
N GLN A 174 0.27 8.58 -29.69
CA GLN A 174 -0.47 9.85 -29.63
C GLN A 174 -0.57 10.48 -28.23
N LEU A 175 -0.24 9.76 -27.16
CA LEU A 175 -0.41 10.25 -25.78
C LEU A 175 0.94 10.52 -25.14
N THR A 176 1.08 11.69 -24.51
CA THR A 176 2.25 11.99 -23.68
C THR A 176 2.22 11.17 -22.39
N VAL A 177 3.41 10.84 -21.85
CA VAL A 177 3.55 10.05 -20.60
C VAL A 177 2.70 10.64 -19.46
N ASN A 178 2.67 11.98 -19.34
CA ASN A 178 1.88 12.67 -18.31
C ASN A 178 0.37 12.44 -18.47
N GLN A 179 -0.16 12.40 -19.71
CA GLN A 179 -1.57 12.12 -19.98
C GLN A 179 -1.93 10.67 -19.64
N MET A 180 -1.00 9.73 -19.81
CA MET A 180 -1.25 8.33 -19.42
C MET A 180 -1.31 8.19 -17.91
N VAL A 181 -0.37 8.80 -17.18
CA VAL A 181 -0.36 8.78 -15.71
C VAL A 181 -1.64 9.39 -15.15
N THR A 182 -2.16 10.48 -15.74
CA THR A 182 -3.42 11.09 -15.28
C THR A 182 -4.65 10.23 -15.58
N LEU A 183 -4.69 9.54 -16.72
CA LEU A 183 -5.80 8.64 -17.04
C LEU A 183 -5.78 7.41 -16.13
N ILE A 184 -4.62 6.80 -15.93
CA ILE A 184 -4.44 5.66 -15.03
C ILE A 184 -4.79 6.04 -13.59
N SER A 185 -4.38 7.23 -13.12
CA SER A 185 -4.71 7.69 -11.77
C SER A 185 -6.22 7.81 -11.56
N LEU A 186 -6.94 8.35 -12.55
CA LEU A 186 -8.41 8.47 -12.50
C LEU A 186 -9.07 7.09 -12.43
N VAL A 187 -8.62 6.14 -13.24
CA VAL A 187 -9.12 4.75 -13.23
C VAL A 187 -8.88 4.09 -11.88
N ILE A 188 -7.69 4.23 -11.29
CA ILE A 188 -7.34 3.67 -9.99
C ILE A 188 -8.20 4.28 -8.87
N ILE A 189 -8.45 5.59 -8.91
CA ILE A 189 -9.32 6.27 -7.94
C ILE A 189 -10.75 5.71 -8.01
N LEU A 190 -11.29 5.54 -9.22
CA LEU A 190 -12.62 4.94 -9.40
C LEU A 190 -12.67 3.50 -8.87
N ILE A 191 -11.65 2.69 -9.17
CA ILE A 191 -11.52 1.32 -8.68
C ILE A 191 -11.46 1.30 -7.14
N PHE A 192 -10.71 2.21 -6.53
CA PHE A 192 -10.57 2.31 -5.08
C PHE A 192 -11.90 2.67 -4.40
N ILE A 193 -12.65 3.64 -4.96
CA ILE A 193 -13.97 4.01 -4.48
C ILE A 193 -14.95 2.85 -4.62
N ALA A 194 -14.97 2.18 -5.77
CA ALA A 194 -15.83 1.01 -6.01
C ALA A 194 -15.50 -0.13 -5.04
N SER A 195 -14.22 -0.39 -4.80
CA SER A 195 -13.74 -1.38 -3.83
C SER A 195 -14.20 -1.07 -2.41
N TYR A 196 -14.15 0.19 -1.99
CA TYR A 196 -14.66 0.58 -0.68
C TYR A 196 -16.14 0.18 -0.50
N PHE A 197 -17.00 0.51 -1.47
CA PHE A 197 -18.43 0.14 -1.42
C PHE A 197 -18.62 -1.38 -1.43
N LEU A 198 -17.82 -2.10 -2.21
CA LEU A 198 -17.83 -3.55 -2.30
C LEU A 198 -17.47 -4.18 -0.94
N THR A 199 -16.39 -3.72 -0.31
CA THR A 199 -15.95 -4.16 1.02
C THR A 199 -17.01 -3.89 2.09
N VAL A 200 -17.66 -2.71 2.07
CA VAL A 200 -18.77 -2.38 2.97
C VAL A 200 -19.94 -3.34 2.80
N LYS A 201 -20.30 -3.67 1.55
CA LYS A 201 -21.37 -4.62 1.26
C LYS A 201 -21.05 -6.03 1.75
N ILE A 202 -19.80 -6.48 1.60
CA ILE A 202 -19.36 -7.79 2.11
C ILE A 202 -19.42 -7.81 3.64
N TYR A 203 -18.82 -6.83 4.30
CA TYR A 203 -18.68 -6.80 5.75
C TYR A 203 -20.02 -6.65 6.50
N LYS A 204 -21.03 -6.05 5.85
CA LYS A 204 -22.41 -6.02 6.40
C LYS A 204 -23.13 -7.37 6.32
N ARG A 205 -22.75 -8.23 5.37
CA ARG A 205 -23.37 -9.56 5.16
C ARG A 205 -22.72 -10.65 5.99
N THR A 206 -21.49 -10.44 6.43
CA THR A 206 -20.82 -11.35 7.35
C THR A 206 -21.41 -11.13 8.74
N ASP A 207 -22.36 -11.99 9.11
CA ASP A 207 -22.96 -12.03 10.44
C ASP A 207 -21.86 -12.36 11.47
N PHE A 208 -21.46 -11.34 12.24
CA PHE A 208 -20.63 -11.47 13.44
C PHE A 208 -21.23 -10.65 14.57
#